data_AF-A0AAU3JNP5-F1
#
_entry.id   AF-A0AAU3JNP5-F1
#
_cell.length_a   1.000
_cell.length_b   1.000
_cell.length_c   1.000
_cell.angle_alpha   90.00
_cell.angle_beta   90.00
_cell.angle_gamma   90.00
#
_symmetry.space_group_name_H-M   'P 1'
#
loop_
_entity.id
_entity.type
_entity.pdbx_description
1 polymer ?
#
loop_
_entity_poly.entity_id
_entity_poly.type
_entity_poly.pdbx_seq_one_letter_code
_entity_poly.pdbx_strand_id
1 'polypeptide(L)'
;MRHLKTTTAALACAFALIPAAVATAGTGPAPAPTARTTTTSTTAAASTAPSADGNPASPRARAAGVCADAYQIGSTGYITRAGKTAASVKQFYSPSCAKNYGYVWVWQSFRDAVGDYDVTAAVYSYSQDEVLGKHSWTNTDGQEFWSSGTSTVNECTAGSGTVRAAGDPAPVGGYSSKRC
;
A
#
# COMPACT_ATOMS: atom_id res chain seq x y z
N MET A 1 -25.38 -18.53 43.35
CA MET A 1 -26.33 -19.27 42.48
C MET A 1 -25.72 -19.28 41.07
N ARG A 2 -24.95 -20.33 40.70
CA ARG A 2 -25.27 -21.34 39.64
C ARG A 2 -26.06 -20.71 38.48
N HIS A 3 -25.57 -20.71 37.23
CA HIS A 3 -25.30 -21.91 36.44
C HIS A 3 -24.18 -21.76 35.39
N LEU A 4 -23.34 -22.79 35.34
CA LEU A 4 -22.43 -23.16 34.25
C LEU A 4 -23.25 -23.76 33.08
N LYS A 5 -22.91 -23.47 31.82
CA LYS A 5 -23.02 -24.43 30.70
C LYS A 5 -21.90 -24.20 29.69
N THR A 6 -20.88 -25.03 29.78
CA THR A 6 -19.91 -25.33 28.74
C THR A 6 -20.56 -26.22 27.67
N THR A 7 -20.25 -25.98 26.39
CA THR A 7 -20.48 -26.97 25.34
C THR A 7 -19.30 -26.95 24.37
N THR A 8 -18.44 -27.96 24.51
CA THR A 8 -17.41 -28.37 23.58
C THR A 8 -18.08 -29.24 22.51
N ALA A 9 -17.91 -28.91 21.24
CA ALA A 9 -18.24 -29.81 20.13
C ALA A 9 -16.93 -30.17 19.41
N ALA A 10 -16.51 -31.41 19.58
CA ALA A 10 -15.44 -32.05 18.84
C ALA A 10 -16.07 -33.06 17.87
N LEU A 11 -15.74 -32.95 16.58
CA LEU A 11 -15.91 -33.98 15.55
C LEU A 11 -14.99 -33.58 14.39
N ALA A 12 -13.83 -34.21 14.24
CA ALA A 12 -13.58 -35.49 13.57
C ALA A 12 -13.19 -35.27 12.10
N CYS A 13 -11.94 -35.65 11.79
CA CYS A 13 -11.27 -35.50 10.51
C CYS A 13 -11.98 -36.23 9.35
N ALA A 14 -12.00 -35.59 8.19
CA ALA A 14 -12.03 -36.29 6.91
C ALA A 14 -10.94 -35.68 6.01
N PHE A 15 -9.76 -36.29 6.03
CA PHE A 15 -8.73 -36.11 5.00
C PHE A 15 -9.27 -36.72 3.71
N ALA A 16 -9.81 -35.90 2.81
CA ALA A 16 -10.08 -36.31 1.45
C ALA A 16 -8.74 -36.29 0.68
N LEU A 17 -8.19 -37.48 0.48
CA LEU A 17 -7.09 -37.78 -0.44
C LEU A 17 -7.49 -37.34 -1.85
N ILE A 18 -6.86 -36.28 -2.36
CA ILE A 18 -6.91 -35.95 -3.79
C ILE A 18 -6.00 -36.96 -4.50
N PRO A 19 -6.50 -37.70 -5.52
CA PRO A 19 -5.71 -38.71 -6.20
C PRO A 19 -4.50 -38.09 -6.91
N ALA A 20 -3.33 -38.68 -6.65
CA ALA A 20 -2.14 -38.49 -7.45
C ALA A 20 -2.44 -38.93 -8.89
N ALA A 21 -2.44 -37.99 -9.82
CA ALA A 21 -2.45 -38.30 -11.24
C ALA A 21 -1.13 -39.00 -11.58
N VAL A 22 -1.20 -40.32 -11.79
CA VAL A 22 -0.11 -41.08 -12.39
C VAL A 22 -0.04 -40.72 -13.87
N ALA A 23 1.05 -40.07 -14.25
CA ALA A 23 1.40 -39.89 -15.65
C ALA A 23 1.62 -41.29 -16.27
N THR A 24 0.83 -41.64 -17.27
CA THR A 24 1.07 -42.81 -18.11
C THR A 24 2.34 -42.55 -18.91
N ALA A 25 3.43 -43.23 -18.56
CA ALA A 25 4.65 -43.28 -19.37
C ALA A 25 4.35 -44.04 -20.66
N GLY A 26 4.05 -43.33 -21.75
CA GLY A 26 4.12 -43.88 -23.09
C GLY A 26 5.59 -44.01 -23.49
N THR A 27 6.06 -45.22 -23.72
CA THR A 27 7.36 -45.52 -24.36
C THR A 27 7.28 -45.16 -25.85
N GLY A 28 7.24 -43.86 -26.14
CA GLY A 28 7.51 -43.32 -27.46
C GLY A 28 9.02 -43.11 -27.67
N PRO A 29 9.55 -43.27 -28.89
CA PRO A 29 10.98 -43.08 -29.15
C PRO A 29 11.44 -41.67 -28.77
N ALA A 30 12.64 -41.58 -28.19
CA ALA A 30 13.24 -40.35 -27.69
C ALA A 30 13.32 -39.26 -28.79
N PRO A 31 12.77 -38.05 -28.56
CA PRO A 31 13.00 -36.92 -29.45
C PRO A 31 14.45 -36.42 -29.32
N ALA A 32 15.10 -36.13 -30.45
CA ALA A 32 16.44 -35.55 -30.52
C ALA A 32 16.53 -34.20 -29.78
N PRO A 33 17.71 -33.81 -29.24
CA PRO A 33 17.86 -32.57 -28.49
C PRO A 33 17.91 -31.39 -29.47
N THR A 34 16.79 -30.74 -29.70
CA THR A 34 16.74 -29.40 -30.28
C THR A 34 16.19 -28.44 -29.25
N ALA A 35 16.99 -27.43 -28.94
CA ALA A 35 16.74 -26.33 -28.03
C ALA A 35 15.29 -25.84 -28.10
N ARG A 36 14.53 -26.08 -27.03
CA ARG A 36 13.31 -25.36 -26.75
C ARG A 36 13.40 -24.86 -25.32
N THR A 37 13.90 -23.64 -25.18
CA THR A 37 13.81 -22.83 -23.99
C THR A 37 12.33 -22.54 -23.75
N THR A 38 11.59 -23.51 -23.21
CA THR A 38 10.29 -23.29 -22.57
C THR A 38 10.55 -22.60 -21.24
N THR A 39 10.85 -21.31 -21.31
CA THR A 39 10.59 -20.41 -20.19
C THR A 39 9.09 -20.31 -20.09
N THR A 40 8.46 -21.23 -19.35
CA THR A 40 7.09 -21.04 -18.89
C THR A 40 7.16 -19.94 -17.83
N SER A 41 7.26 -18.69 -18.29
CA SER A 41 7.07 -17.51 -17.46
C SER A 41 5.62 -17.50 -17.04
N THR A 42 5.29 -18.20 -15.96
CA THR A 42 4.07 -17.93 -15.22
C THR A 42 4.25 -16.52 -14.67
N THR A 43 3.79 -15.51 -15.41
CA THR A 43 3.72 -14.14 -14.91
C THR A 43 2.75 -14.17 -13.74
N ALA A 44 3.26 -14.33 -12.52
CA ALA A 44 2.46 -14.20 -11.32
C ALA A 44 1.78 -12.83 -11.40
N ALA A 45 0.45 -12.81 -11.31
CA ALA A 45 -0.29 -11.55 -11.33
C ALA A 45 0.22 -10.67 -10.18
N ALA A 46 0.65 -9.45 -10.48
CA ALA A 46 1.11 -8.51 -9.46
C ALA A 46 -0.06 -8.19 -8.52
N SER A 47 0.17 -8.24 -7.21
CA SER A 47 -0.85 -7.93 -6.21
C SER A 47 -1.32 -6.48 -6.36
N THR A 48 -2.64 -6.27 -6.22
CA THR A 48 -3.25 -4.93 -6.14
C THR A 48 -3.62 -4.57 -4.69
N ALA A 49 -3.15 -5.32 -3.70
CA ALA A 49 -3.45 -5.02 -2.31
C ALA A 49 -2.73 -3.73 -1.86
N PRO A 50 -3.37 -2.86 -1.07
CA PRO A 50 -2.69 -1.77 -0.36
C PRO A 50 -1.52 -2.29 0.47
N SER A 51 -0.46 -1.49 0.63
CA SER A 51 0.71 -1.88 1.43
C SER A 51 1.37 -0.69 2.10
N ALA A 52 2.06 -0.91 3.23
CA ALA A 52 2.82 0.16 3.89
C ALA A 52 3.91 0.77 3.01
N ASP A 53 4.46 -0.02 2.08
CA ASP A 53 5.45 0.45 1.09
C ASP A 53 4.83 1.33 0.00
N GLY A 54 3.51 1.25 -0.19
CA GLY A 54 2.75 1.93 -1.23
C GLY A 54 2.66 1.09 -2.49
N ASN A 55 1.43 0.77 -2.92
CA ASN A 55 1.17 0.01 -4.13
C ASN A 55 0.44 0.88 -5.17
N PRO A 56 1.13 1.36 -6.22
CA PRO A 56 0.51 2.13 -7.31
C PRO A 56 -0.61 1.40 -8.05
N ALA A 57 -0.64 0.06 -7.97
CA ALA A 57 -1.69 -0.75 -8.56
C ALA A 57 -2.90 -0.94 -7.63
N SER A 58 -2.89 -0.38 -6.43
CA SER A 58 -4.01 -0.51 -5.49
C SER A 58 -5.27 0.19 -5.99
N PRO A 59 -6.47 -0.22 -5.55
CA PRO A 59 -7.72 0.45 -5.90
C PRO A 59 -7.71 1.96 -5.55
N ARG A 60 -7.14 2.35 -4.40
CA ARG A 60 -7.08 3.75 -4.00
C ARG A 60 -6.06 4.55 -4.81
N ALA A 61 -4.92 3.94 -5.16
CA ALA A 61 -3.94 4.57 -6.05
C ALA A 61 -4.57 4.86 -7.43
N ARG A 62 -5.23 3.86 -8.02
CA ARG A 62 -5.93 4.01 -9.31
C ARG A 62 -7.04 5.05 -9.24
N ALA A 63 -7.82 5.07 -8.17
CA ALA A 63 -8.87 6.07 -7.97
C ALA A 63 -8.32 7.50 -7.85
N ALA A 64 -7.11 7.66 -7.30
CA ALA A 64 -6.40 8.93 -7.25
C ALA A 64 -5.67 9.30 -8.55
N GLY A 65 -5.76 8.47 -9.60
CA GLY A 65 -5.07 8.67 -10.87
C GLY A 65 -3.57 8.41 -10.81
N VAL A 66 -3.10 7.62 -9.83
CA VAL A 66 -1.70 7.19 -9.76
C VAL A 66 -1.42 6.21 -10.88
N CYS A 67 -0.36 6.49 -11.65
CA CYS A 67 0.04 5.64 -12.76
C CYS A 67 0.75 4.39 -12.27
N ALA A 68 0.52 3.27 -12.95
CA ALA A 68 0.95 1.95 -12.49
C ALA A 68 2.46 1.77 -12.40
N ASP A 69 3.23 2.58 -13.13
CA ASP A 69 4.69 2.62 -13.12
C ASP A 69 5.26 3.57 -12.04
N ALA A 70 4.41 4.17 -11.20
CA ALA A 70 4.89 5.04 -10.15
C ALA A 70 5.76 4.25 -9.16
N TYR A 71 6.88 4.82 -8.73
CA TYR A 71 7.76 4.19 -7.74
C TYR A 71 8.16 5.21 -6.68
N GLN A 72 8.48 4.72 -5.48
CA GLN A 72 8.87 5.60 -4.40
C GLN A 72 10.19 6.30 -4.75
N ILE A 73 10.22 7.61 -4.53
CA ILE A 73 11.44 8.41 -4.56
C ILE A 73 11.73 8.99 -3.18
N GLY A 74 13.02 9.05 -2.85
CA GLY A 74 13.48 9.47 -1.52
C GLY A 74 13.14 8.49 -0.39
N SER A 75 13.50 8.88 0.83
CA SER A 75 13.26 8.08 2.02
C SER A 75 11.91 8.42 2.67
N THR A 76 11.33 7.40 3.29
CA THR A 76 10.08 7.49 4.06
C THR A 76 10.23 8.46 5.23
N GLY A 77 9.28 9.37 5.37
CA GLY A 77 9.06 10.17 6.57
C GLY A 77 8.06 9.52 7.51
N TYR A 78 8.00 10.02 8.75
CA TYR A 78 7.08 9.51 9.76
C TYR A 78 6.35 10.66 10.45
N ILE A 79 5.06 10.47 10.67
CA ILE A 79 4.24 11.34 11.52
C ILE A 79 4.17 10.67 12.89
N THR A 80 4.59 11.38 13.93
CA THR A 80 4.55 10.88 15.31
C THR A 80 3.51 11.62 16.14
N ARG A 81 2.85 10.88 17.03
CA ARG A 81 1.91 11.42 18.03
C ARG A 81 2.22 10.78 19.37
N ALA A 82 2.42 11.61 20.40
CA ALA A 82 2.78 11.16 21.75
C ALA A 82 3.96 10.13 21.76
N GLY A 83 4.99 10.39 20.94
CA GLY A 83 6.18 9.53 20.84
C GLY A 83 6.00 8.23 20.04
N LYS A 84 4.81 7.96 19.49
CA LYS A 84 4.53 6.78 18.67
C LYS A 84 4.32 7.17 17.21
N THR A 85 4.71 6.30 16.28
CA THR A 85 4.46 6.50 14.85
C THR A 85 2.97 6.33 14.54
N ALA A 86 2.34 7.40 14.08
CA ALA A 86 0.95 7.41 13.66
C ALA A 86 0.80 7.03 12.18
N ALA A 87 1.67 7.57 11.33
CA ALA A 87 1.67 7.31 9.90
C ALA A 87 3.08 7.36 9.32
N SER A 88 3.27 6.75 8.15
CA SER A 88 4.41 7.02 7.27
C SER A 88 3.98 7.91 6.09
N VAL A 89 4.90 8.75 5.62
CA VAL A 89 4.73 9.64 4.47
C VAL A 89 5.80 9.30 3.44
N LYS A 90 5.39 9.10 2.19
CA LYS A 90 6.28 8.79 1.07
C LYS A 90 5.96 9.69 -0.11
N GLN A 91 6.92 9.79 -1.02
CA GLN A 91 6.74 10.40 -2.32
C GLN A 91 6.91 9.35 -3.41
N PHE A 92 6.07 9.43 -4.43
CA PHE A 92 6.14 8.58 -5.62
C PHE A 92 6.30 9.43 -6.86
N TYR A 93 6.99 8.89 -7.87
CA TYR A 93 7.15 9.49 -9.18
C TYR A 93 6.79 8.47 -10.26
N SER A 94 6.05 8.91 -11.29
CA SER A 94 5.76 8.12 -12.48
C SER A 94 6.41 8.77 -13.72
N PRO A 95 7.29 8.04 -14.43
CA PRO A 95 7.84 8.48 -15.71
C PRO A 95 6.78 8.65 -16.79
N SER A 96 5.85 7.70 -16.93
CA SER A 96 4.85 7.74 -18.01
C SER A 96 3.88 8.91 -17.89
N CYS A 97 3.54 9.29 -16.65
CA CYS A 97 2.63 10.40 -16.40
C CYS A 97 3.33 11.73 -16.13
N ALA A 98 4.65 11.69 -15.92
CA ALA A 98 5.45 12.85 -15.53
C ALA A 98 4.84 13.59 -14.32
N LYS A 99 4.48 12.83 -13.27
CA LYS A 99 3.89 13.36 -12.04
C LYS A 99 4.57 12.85 -10.78
N ASN A 100 4.59 13.71 -9.76
CA ASN A 100 4.84 13.34 -8.37
C ASN A 100 3.52 13.13 -7.61
N TYR A 101 3.52 12.17 -6.69
CA TYR A 101 2.39 11.84 -5.82
C TYR A 101 2.86 11.76 -4.36
N GLY A 102 2.01 12.21 -3.45
CA GLY A 102 2.14 12.02 -2.02
C GLY A 102 1.39 10.76 -1.58
N TYR A 103 1.99 10.04 -0.65
CA TYR A 103 1.42 8.83 -0.10
C TYR A 103 1.47 8.85 1.42
N VAL A 104 0.37 8.50 2.06
CA VAL A 104 0.28 8.36 3.52
C VAL A 104 -0.27 6.98 3.87
N TRP A 105 0.47 6.27 4.72
CA TRP A 105 0.02 5.01 5.31
C TRP A 105 -0.17 5.17 6.81
N VAL A 106 -1.39 4.96 7.29
CA VAL A 106 -1.74 5.11 8.70
C VAL A 106 -1.58 3.77 9.41
N TRP A 107 -0.69 3.73 10.40
CA TRP A 107 -0.35 2.48 11.08
C TRP A 107 -1.52 1.92 11.87
N GLN A 108 -1.64 0.59 11.87
CA GLN A 108 -2.71 -0.11 12.59
C GLN A 108 -2.76 0.28 14.07
N SER A 109 -1.60 0.40 14.72
CA SER A 109 -1.47 0.80 16.12
C SER A 109 -2.06 2.19 16.44
N PHE A 110 -2.09 3.10 15.47
CA PHE A 110 -2.74 4.39 15.62
C PHE A 110 -4.25 4.27 15.43
N ARG A 111 -4.69 3.57 14.37
CA ARG A 111 -6.11 3.32 14.09
C ARG A 111 -6.81 2.64 15.27
N ASP A 112 -6.20 1.61 15.82
CA ASP A 112 -6.70 0.87 16.99
C ASP A 112 -6.83 1.77 18.23
N ALA A 113 -6.00 2.81 18.34
CA ALA A 113 -5.96 3.69 19.50
C ALA A 113 -6.96 4.86 19.43
N VAL A 114 -7.38 5.27 18.22
CA VAL A 114 -8.18 6.49 18.03
C VAL A 114 -9.53 6.27 17.35
N GLY A 115 -9.73 5.14 16.68
CA GLY A 115 -10.91 4.91 15.84
C GLY A 115 -10.85 5.78 14.58
N ASP A 116 -11.79 6.71 14.45
CA ASP A 116 -11.89 7.62 13.31
C ASP A 116 -10.89 8.78 13.43
N TYR A 117 -10.40 9.23 12.27
CA TYR A 117 -9.44 10.33 12.19
C TYR A 117 -9.58 11.08 10.86
N ASP A 118 -8.96 12.26 10.79
CA ASP A 118 -8.75 12.99 9.55
C ASP A 118 -7.34 12.76 9.05
N VAL A 119 -7.17 12.71 7.73
CA VAL A 119 -5.86 12.53 7.09
C VAL A 119 -5.78 13.36 5.82
N THR A 120 -4.59 13.86 5.51
CA THR A 120 -4.30 14.53 4.25
C THR A 120 -3.05 13.92 3.63
N ALA A 121 -3.05 13.75 2.31
CA ALA A 121 -1.90 13.38 1.50
C ALA A 121 -1.67 14.44 0.42
N ALA A 122 -0.42 14.86 0.23
CA ALA A 122 -0.03 15.90 -0.71
C ALA A 122 1.44 15.79 -1.14
N VAL A 123 1.86 16.61 -2.09
CA VAL A 123 3.26 16.88 -2.41
C VAL A 123 3.56 18.32 -2.04
N TYR A 124 4.61 18.57 -1.26
CA TYR A 124 5.10 19.91 -1.01
C TYR A 124 6.22 20.23 -2.01
N SER A 125 6.09 21.36 -2.72
CA SER A 125 7.12 21.89 -3.59
C SER A 125 7.91 22.95 -2.85
N TYR A 126 9.22 22.73 -2.71
CA TYR A 126 10.15 23.73 -2.20
C TYR A 126 10.47 24.81 -3.24
N SER A 127 10.23 24.53 -4.51
CA SER A 127 10.45 25.50 -5.60
C SER A 127 9.32 26.53 -5.66
N GLN A 128 8.08 26.11 -5.36
CA GLN A 128 6.90 26.97 -5.34
C GLN A 128 6.52 27.46 -3.94
N ASP A 129 7.10 26.85 -2.90
CA ASP A 129 6.71 27.03 -1.49
C ASP A 129 5.21 26.73 -1.25
N GLU A 130 4.72 25.63 -1.84
CA GLU A 130 3.29 25.30 -1.87
C GLU A 130 3.00 23.81 -1.66
N VAL A 131 1.85 23.50 -1.05
CA VAL A 131 1.29 22.15 -0.92
C VAL A 131 0.36 21.87 -2.12
N LEU A 132 0.79 20.98 -2.99
CA LEU A 132 0.16 20.64 -4.26
C LEU A 132 -0.49 19.24 -4.23
N GLY A 133 -1.48 19.03 -5.10
CA GLY A 133 -2.14 17.72 -5.26
C GLY A 133 -2.89 17.24 -4.02
N LYS A 134 -3.13 18.13 -3.05
CA LYS A 134 -3.72 17.83 -1.74
C LYS A 134 -5.05 17.09 -1.86
N HIS A 135 -5.18 16.01 -1.11
CA HIS A 135 -6.45 15.32 -0.87
C HIS A 135 -6.61 15.10 0.63
N SER A 136 -7.78 15.43 1.17
CA SER A 136 -8.12 15.30 2.59
C SER A 136 -9.34 14.42 2.77
N TRP A 137 -9.29 13.54 3.76
CA TRP A 137 -10.38 12.68 4.18
C TRP A 137 -10.68 12.98 5.64
N THR A 138 -11.96 13.20 5.92
CA THR A 138 -12.45 13.50 7.27
C THR A 138 -13.21 12.32 7.83
N ASN A 139 -13.10 12.07 9.14
CA ASN A 139 -13.80 10.99 9.83
C ASN A 139 -13.69 9.64 9.11
N THR A 140 -12.46 9.25 8.76
CA THR A 140 -12.15 7.97 8.10
C THR A 140 -11.50 7.01 9.06
N ASP A 141 -11.69 5.72 8.80
CA ASP A 141 -11.01 4.61 9.45
C ASP A 141 -10.01 3.94 8.51
N GLY A 142 -9.70 4.52 7.34
CA GLY A 142 -8.91 3.90 6.28
C GLY A 142 -7.45 3.58 6.69
N GLN A 143 -6.62 3.20 5.73
CA GLN A 143 -5.20 2.93 6.02
C GLN A 143 -4.27 3.47 4.93
N GLU A 144 -4.72 3.50 3.68
CA GLU A 144 -3.94 3.92 2.52
C GLU A 144 -4.51 5.20 1.91
N PHE A 145 -3.67 6.21 1.67
CA PHE A 145 -4.11 7.50 1.13
C PHE A 145 -3.12 8.04 0.10
N TRP A 146 -3.64 8.47 -1.05
CA TRP A 146 -2.88 8.95 -2.20
C TRP A 146 -3.32 10.37 -2.57
N SER A 147 -2.35 11.27 -2.74
CA SER A 147 -2.61 12.59 -3.29
C SER A 147 -2.96 12.52 -4.79
N SER A 148 -3.48 13.60 -5.34
CA SER A 148 -3.51 13.78 -6.80
C SER A 148 -2.07 13.95 -7.34
N GLY A 149 -1.86 13.60 -8.61
CA GLY A 149 -0.58 13.80 -9.30
C GLY A 149 -0.26 15.27 -9.55
N THR A 150 1.00 15.66 -9.36
CA THR A 150 1.48 17.04 -9.49
C THR A 150 2.56 17.17 -10.56
N SER A 151 2.52 18.23 -11.38
CA SER A 151 3.47 18.48 -12.49
C SER A 151 4.81 19.06 -11.99
N THR A 152 5.40 18.48 -10.96
CA THR A 152 6.55 19.06 -10.22
C THR A 152 7.82 18.23 -10.36
N VAL A 153 7.93 17.41 -11.41
CA VAL A 153 9.02 16.44 -11.58
C VAL A 153 10.39 17.07 -11.77
N ASN A 154 10.43 18.34 -12.16
CA ASN A 154 11.64 19.15 -12.29
C ASN A 154 11.87 20.07 -11.08
N GLU A 155 11.14 19.86 -9.98
CA GLU A 155 11.20 20.69 -8.79
C GLU A 155 11.71 19.89 -7.60
N CYS A 156 12.31 20.63 -6.67
CA CYS A 156 12.62 20.08 -5.37
C CYS A 156 11.32 19.83 -4.59
N THR A 157 11.00 18.58 -4.28
CA THR A 157 9.71 18.19 -3.69
C THR A 157 9.87 17.21 -2.52
N ALA A 158 8.85 17.10 -1.68
CA ALA A 158 8.69 16.04 -0.70
C ALA A 158 7.22 15.60 -0.65
N GLY A 159 6.96 14.32 -0.38
CA GLY A 159 5.64 13.87 0.04
C GLY A 159 5.29 14.53 1.37
N SER A 160 4.05 14.97 1.54
CA SER A 160 3.54 15.64 2.73
C SER A 160 2.28 14.93 3.20
N GLY A 161 2.14 14.81 4.52
CA GLY A 161 0.95 14.22 5.12
C GLY A 161 0.63 14.80 6.47
N THR A 162 -0.64 14.76 6.82
CA THR A 162 -1.12 15.08 8.18
C THR A 162 -2.13 14.05 8.66
N VAL A 163 -2.18 13.85 9.98
CA VAL A 163 -3.22 13.05 10.65
C VAL A 163 -3.75 13.79 11.87
N ARG A 164 -5.04 13.64 12.16
CA ARG A 164 -5.70 14.22 13.34
C ARG A 164 -6.70 13.22 13.90
N ALA A 165 -6.50 12.77 15.13
CA ALA A 165 -7.50 11.93 15.79
C ALA A 165 -8.78 12.75 16.05
N ALA A 166 -9.95 12.09 16.05
CA ALA A 166 -11.18 12.75 16.45
C ALA A 166 -11.03 13.39 17.85
N GLY A 167 -11.46 14.65 17.99
CA GLY A 167 -11.34 15.41 19.23
C GLY A 167 -10.00 16.12 19.45
N ASP A 168 -8.97 15.85 18.63
CA ASP A 168 -7.71 16.60 18.72
C ASP A 168 -7.89 18.04 18.21
N PRO A 169 -7.28 19.03 18.90
CA PRO A 169 -7.42 20.44 18.53
C PRO A 169 -6.71 20.80 17.22
N ALA A 170 -5.70 20.02 16.82
CA ALA A 170 -4.92 20.27 15.61
C ALA A 170 -4.33 18.97 15.03
N PRO A 171 -4.08 18.90 13.71
CA PRO A 171 -3.37 17.79 13.10
C PRO A 171 -1.88 17.80 13.46
N VAL A 172 -1.27 16.61 13.45
CA VAL A 172 0.19 16.43 13.38
C VAL A 172 0.59 16.09 11.94
N GLY A 173 1.77 16.53 11.51
CA GLY A 173 2.21 16.38 10.13
C GLY A 173 3.65 15.88 10.00
N GLY A 174 4.00 15.47 8.79
CA GLY A 174 5.34 15.04 8.44
C GLY A 174 5.58 15.07 6.94
N TYR A 175 6.85 14.94 6.56
CA TYR A 175 7.30 14.94 5.18
C TYR A 175 8.23 13.76 4.92
N SER A 176 8.22 13.23 3.69
CA SER A 176 9.31 12.38 3.20
C SER A 176 10.59 13.21 3.03
N SER A 177 11.73 12.57 2.73
CA SER A 177 12.93 13.34 2.38
C SER A 177 12.69 14.19 1.14
N LYS A 178 13.26 15.40 1.13
CA LYS A 178 13.36 16.24 -0.07
C LYS A 178 14.06 15.49 -1.21
N ARG A 179 13.53 15.62 -2.43
CA ARG A 179 14.09 15.12 -3.68
C ARG A 179 14.21 16.25 -4.69
N CYS A 180 15.41 16.36 -5.24
CA CYS A 180 15.81 17.13 -6.42
C CYS A 180 16.74 16.18 -7.20
#